data_AF-A0A7J8VZ87-F1
#
_entry.id   AF-A0A7J8VZ87-F1
#
_cell.length_a   1.000
_cell.length_b   1.000
_cell.length_c   1.000
_cell.angle_alpha   90.00
_cell.angle_beta   90.00
_cell.angle_gamma   90.00
#
_symmetry.space_group_name_H-M   'P 1'
#
loop_
_entity.id
_entity.type
_entity.pdbx_description
1 polymer ?
#
loop_
_entity_poly.entity_id
_entity_poly.type
_entity_poly.pdbx_seq_one_letter_code
_entity_poly.pdbx_strand_id
1 'polypeptide(L)'
;MASALETLCGQAFGAKQYHMLGIYLQRSWIVLFMSACCLLPLYIFTTPLFIALGQDEKIAQVCGYISHWFIFIVFSFIISFTCQMFLQAQSKNMIIAYLAAFSIGIHIFLSWLLTMKLEFGLAGALFSTVLAYWLPNVGQILFVTCGGCKDTWKGFSMLAFKDLCPIVKLSISSGVML
;
A
#
# COMPACT_ATOMS: atom_id res chain seq x y z
N MET A 1 3.89 -10.80 -0.98
CA MET A 1 4.72 -9.83 -1.74
C MET A 1 5.56 -8.93 -0.82
N ALA A 2 5.03 -8.35 0.25
CA ALA A 2 5.82 -7.54 1.21
C ALA A 2 7.03 -8.29 1.80
N SER A 3 6.88 -9.58 2.08
CA SER A 3 7.91 -10.48 2.61
C SER A 3 9.15 -10.66 1.71
N ALA A 4 8.99 -10.55 0.39
CA ALA A 4 10.13 -10.61 -0.53
C ALA A 4 11.02 -9.37 -0.39
N LEU A 5 10.40 -8.18 -0.28
CA LEU A 5 11.13 -6.93 -0.06
C LEU A 5 11.75 -6.89 1.33
N GLU A 6 11.06 -7.36 2.36
CA GLU A 6 11.60 -7.51 3.72
C GLU A 6 12.88 -8.33 3.72
N THR A 7 12.85 -9.51 3.09
CA THR A 7 14.01 -10.40 2.97
C THR A 7 15.17 -9.73 2.24
N LEU A 8 14.90 -9.14 1.06
CA LEU A 8 15.92 -8.50 0.23
C LEU A 8 16.53 -7.27 0.92
N CYS A 9 15.71 -6.42 1.53
CA CYS A 9 16.16 -5.25 2.27
C CYS A 9 16.95 -5.66 3.53
N GLY A 10 16.48 -6.66 4.29
CA GLY A 10 17.16 -7.16 5.48
C GLY A 10 18.53 -7.74 5.14
N GLN A 11 18.62 -8.57 4.10
CA GLN A 11 19.89 -9.14 3.61
C GLN A 11 20.85 -8.05 3.12
N ALA A 12 20.38 -7.13 2.27
CA ALA A 12 21.22 -6.06 1.75
C ALA A 12 21.68 -5.08 2.83
N PHE A 13 20.83 -4.79 3.83
CA PHE A 13 21.19 -3.93 4.95
C PHE A 13 22.25 -4.59 5.84
N GLY A 14 22.08 -5.88 6.17
CA GLY A 14 23.07 -6.66 6.92
C GLY A 14 24.40 -6.79 6.18
N ALA A 15 24.38 -6.94 4.86
CA ALA A 15 25.57 -6.97 4.01
C ALA A 15 26.17 -5.58 3.70
N LYS A 16 25.65 -4.50 4.32
CA LYS A 16 26.07 -3.10 4.10
C LYS A 16 25.92 -2.60 2.65
N GLN A 17 25.07 -3.24 1.84
CA GLN A 17 24.74 -2.83 0.48
C GLN A 17 23.61 -1.79 0.47
N TYR A 18 23.80 -0.67 1.17
CA TYR A 18 22.73 0.31 1.42
C TYR A 18 22.09 0.88 0.14
N HIS A 19 22.89 1.11 -0.90
CA HIS A 19 22.39 1.62 -2.18
C HIS A 19 21.33 0.71 -2.85
N MET A 20 21.37 -0.60 -2.57
CA MET A 20 20.42 -1.56 -3.16
C MET A 20 19.03 -1.47 -2.55
N LEU A 21 18.89 -1.01 -1.30
CA LEU A 21 17.58 -0.93 -0.64
C LEU A 21 16.62 -0.01 -1.41
N GLY A 22 17.10 1.17 -1.83
CA GLY A 22 16.29 2.10 -2.62
C GLY A 22 15.92 1.55 -3.99
N ILE A 23 16.80 0.75 -4.60
CA ILE A 23 16.53 0.06 -5.87
C ILE A 23 15.47 -1.02 -5.68
N TYR A 24 15.57 -1.84 -4.62
CA TYR A 24 14.55 -2.84 -4.30
C TYR A 24 13.19 -2.23 -4.00
N LEU A 25 13.16 -1.13 -3.24
CA LEU A 25 11.93 -0.36 -3.00
C LEU A 25 11.25 0.05 -4.30
N GLN A 26 12.01 0.65 -5.24
CA GLN A 26 11.48 1.06 -6.55
C GLN A 26 11.02 -0.12 -7.41
N ARG A 27 11.78 -1.23 -7.43
CA ARG A 27 11.38 -2.47 -8.12
C ARG A 27 10.06 -3.00 -7.58
N SER A 28 9.91 -3.02 -6.25
CA SER A 28 8.67 -3.45 -5.61
C SER A 28 7.49 -2.53 -5.92
N TRP A 29 7.69 -1.21 -6.02
CA TRP A 29 6.65 -0.30 -6.49
C TRP A 29 6.16 -0.66 -7.89
N ILE A 30 7.08 -0.92 -8.82
CA ILE A 30 6.75 -1.28 -10.21
C ILE A 30 5.95 -2.60 -10.24
N VAL A 31 6.45 -3.64 -9.57
CA VAL A 31 5.80 -4.97 -9.56
C VAL A 31 4.41 -4.91 -8.90
N LEU A 32 4.28 -4.20 -7.78
CA LEU A 32 3.01 -4.06 -7.08
C LEU A 32 2.02 -3.19 -7.84
N PHE A 33 2.48 -2.14 -8.53
CA PHE A 33 1.64 -1.33 -9.39
C PHE A 33 1.05 -2.15 -10.54
N MET A 34 1.89 -2.92 -11.24
CA MET A 34 1.41 -3.81 -12.29
C MET A 34 0.41 -4.85 -11.75
N SER A 35 0.70 -5.40 -10.57
CA SER A 35 -0.18 -6.39 -9.91
C SER A 35 -1.52 -5.77 -9.50
N ALA A 36 -1.52 -4.55 -8.94
CA ALA A 36 -2.73 -3.79 -8.61
C ALA A 36 -3.57 -3.50 -9.86
N CYS A 37 -2.92 -3.10 -10.96
CA CYS A 37 -3.60 -2.92 -12.25
C CYS A 37 -4.25 -4.22 -12.76
N CYS A 38 -3.59 -5.37 -12.62
CA CYS A 38 -4.19 -6.67 -12.98
C CYS A 38 -5.42 -7.02 -12.13
N LEU A 39 -5.50 -6.53 -10.89
CA LEU A 39 -6.64 -6.75 -9.98
C LEU A 39 -7.80 -5.77 -10.21
N LEU A 40 -7.59 -4.64 -10.89
CA LEU A 40 -8.61 -3.60 -11.11
C LEU A 40 -9.94 -4.14 -11.68
N PRO A 41 -9.96 -5.05 -12.66
CA PRO A 41 -11.22 -5.57 -13.18
C PRO A 41 -12.12 -6.18 -12.09
N LEU A 42 -11.55 -6.83 -11.07
CA LEU A 42 -12.34 -7.41 -9.98
C LEU A 42 -13.08 -6.33 -9.18
N TYR A 43 -12.45 -5.18 -8.98
CA TYR A 43 -13.06 -4.04 -8.28
C TYR A 43 -14.11 -3.34 -9.13
N ILE A 44 -13.81 -3.09 -10.41
CA ILE A 44 -14.72 -2.44 -11.35
C ILE A 44 -15.99 -3.28 -11.56
N PHE A 45 -15.83 -4.59 -11.70
CA PHE A 45 -16.94 -5.52 -11.98
C PHE A 45 -17.50 -6.21 -10.72
N THR A 46 -17.29 -5.65 -9.53
CA THR A 46 -17.75 -6.29 -8.28
C THR A 46 -19.26 -6.57 -8.26
N THR A 47 -20.11 -5.63 -8.71
CA THR A 47 -21.57 -5.85 -8.75
C THR A 47 -21.98 -7.04 -9.63
N PRO A 48 -21.64 -7.07 -10.95
CA PRO A 48 -22.02 -8.20 -11.78
C PRO A 48 -21.38 -9.52 -11.34
N LEU A 49 -20.15 -9.49 -10.80
CA LEU A 49 -19.52 -10.68 -10.21
C LEU A 49 -20.32 -11.23 -9.04
N PHE A 50 -20.79 -10.38 -8.12
CA PHE A 50 -21.53 -10.81 -6.95
C PHE A 50 -22.93 -11.31 -7.33
N ILE A 51 -23.59 -10.69 -8.31
CA ILE A 51 -24.85 -11.20 -8.87
C ILE A 51 -24.64 -12.58 -9.50
N ALA A 52 -23.55 -12.77 -10.26
CA ALA A 52 -23.22 -14.07 -10.84
C ALA A 52 -22.92 -15.16 -9.80
N LEU A 53 -22.44 -14.77 -8.61
CA LEU A 53 -22.26 -15.66 -7.45
C LEU A 53 -23.55 -15.90 -6.65
N GLY A 54 -24.70 -15.37 -7.11
CA GLY A 54 -26.00 -15.57 -6.49
C GLY A 54 -26.30 -14.64 -5.31
N GLN A 55 -25.59 -13.52 -5.17
CA GLN A 55 -25.92 -12.50 -4.17
C GLN A 55 -27.16 -11.70 -4.55
N ASP A 56 -27.88 -11.23 -3.53
CA ASP A 56 -28.98 -10.27 -3.70
C ASP A 56 -28.52 -9.01 -4.42
N GLU A 57 -29.33 -8.52 -5.35
CA GLU A 57 -28.97 -7.40 -6.22
C GLU A 57 -28.69 -6.11 -5.42
N LYS A 58 -29.48 -5.83 -4.36
CA LYS A 58 -29.27 -4.62 -3.55
C LYS A 58 -27.96 -4.70 -2.79
N ILE A 59 -27.62 -5.87 -2.26
CA ILE A 59 -26.33 -6.11 -1.60
C ILE A 59 -25.19 -5.95 -2.61
N ALA A 60 -25.29 -6.57 -3.79
CA ALA A 60 -24.28 -6.50 -4.83
C ALA A 60 -24.03 -5.07 -5.35
N GLN A 61 -25.07 -4.24 -5.42
CA GLN A 61 -24.95 -2.81 -5.77
C GLN A 61 -24.16 -2.03 -4.70
N VAL A 62 -24.45 -2.26 -3.41
CA VAL A 62 -23.70 -1.63 -2.31
C VAL A 62 -22.24 -2.11 -2.30
N CYS A 63 -21.98 -3.40 -2.50
CA CYS A 63 -20.63 -3.94 -2.63
C CYS A 63 -19.87 -3.30 -3.79
N GLY A 64 -20.53 -3.12 -4.95
CA GLY A 64 -19.96 -2.39 -6.08
C GLY A 64 -19.58 -0.96 -5.71
N TYR A 65 -20.49 -0.23 -5.07
CA TYR A 65 -20.20 1.14 -4.62
C TYR A 65 -18.97 1.19 -3.72
N ILE A 66 -18.89 0.35 -2.69
CA ILE A 66 -17.73 0.26 -1.79
C ILE A 66 -16.46 -0.11 -2.56
N SER A 67 -16.56 -1.06 -3.47
CA SER A 67 -15.42 -1.58 -4.24
C SER A 67 -14.72 -0.50 -5.07
N HIS A 68 -15.46 0.45 -5.63
CA HIS A 68 -14.88 1.59 -6.35
C HIS A 68 -14.03 2.50 -5.45
N TRP A 69 -14.43 2.71 -4.19
CA TRP A 69 -13.60 3.42 -3.21
C TRP A 69 -12.34 2.63 -2.85
N PHE A 70 -12.47 1.30 -2.77
CA PHE A 70 -11.36 0.41 -2.45
C PHE A 70 -10.28 0.38 -3.54
N ILE A 71 -10.57 0.77 -4.78
CA ILE A 71 -9.55 0.97 -5.81
C ILE A 71 -8.44 1.89 -5.28
N PHE A 72 -8.79 3.02 -4.67
CA PHE A 72 -7.82 3.95 -4.11
C PHE A 72 -7.01 3.34 -2.95
N ILE A 73 -7.63 2.48 -2.15
CA ILE A 73 -7.00 1.78 -1.02
C ILE A 73 -6.02 0.71 -1.54
N VAL A 74 -6.37 -0.03 -2.59
CA VAL A 74 -5.48 -1.03 -3.19
C VAL A 74 -4.19 -0.40 -3.69
N PHE A 75 -4.27 0.77 -4.33
CA PHE A 75 -3.07 1.50 -4.74
C PHE A 75 -2.26 2.05 -3.56
N SER A 76 -2.92 2.39 -2.45
CA SER A 76 -2.21 2.84 -1.25
C SER A 76 -1.35 1.70 -0.66
N PHE A 77 -1.80 0.45 -0.73
CA PHE A 77 -1.04 -0.70 -0.23
C PHE A 77 0.33 -0.89 -0.86
N ILE A 78 0.51 -0.42 -2.11
CA ILE A 78 1.81 -0.41 -2.78
C ILE A 78 2.82 0.31 -1.90
N ILE A 79 2.51 1.52 -1.48
CA ILE A 79 3.38 2.36 -0.66
C ILE A 79 3.41 1.86 0.78
N SER A 80 2.25 1.54 1.35
CA SER A 80 2.14 1.12 2.75
C SER A 80 3.05 -0.06 3.03
N PHE A 81 2.96 -1.13 2.26
CA PHE A 81 3.77 -2.31 2.53
C PHE A 81 5.24 -2.10 2.17
N THR A 82 5.53 -1.47 1.04
CA THR A 82 6.93 -1.37 0.59
C THR A 82 7.76 -0.40 1.41
N CYS A 83 7.22 0.78 1.73
CA CYS A 83 7.92 1.75 2.56
C CYS A 83 8.06 1.25 3.99
N GLN A 84 7.06 0.55 4.53
CA GLN A 84 7.17 -0.07 5.86
C GLN A 84 8.30 -1.09 5.90
N MET A 85 8.35 -2.03 4.96
CA MET A 85 9.44 -3.04 4.92
C MET A 85 10.82 -2.39 4.72
N PHE A 86 10.90 -1.37 3.86
CA PHE A 86 12.15 -0.62 3.65
C PHE A 86 12.62 0.09 4.92
N LEU A 87 11.70 0.75 5.65
CA LEU A 87 12.01 1.46 6.90
C LEU A 87 12.30 0.49 8.06
N GLN A 88 11.55 -0.62 8.14
CA GLN A 88 11.73 -1.67 9.14
C GLN A 88 13.07 -2.37 9.02
N ALA A 89 13.52 -2.70 7.81
CA ALA A 89 14.84 -3.27 7.56
C ALA A 89 16.01 -2.36 8.03
N GLN A 90 15.74 -1.07 8.23
CA GLN A 90 16.71 -0.07 8.73
C GLN A 90 16.47 0.29 10.20
N SER A 91 15.59 -0.44 10.91
CA SER A 91 15.17 -0.14 12.29
C SER A 91 14.53 1.25 12.48
N LYS A 92 13.96 1.84 11.42
CA LYS A 92 13.28 3.15 11.45
C LYS A 92 11.78 3.00 11.74
N ASN A 93 11.43 2.20 12.74
CA ASN A 93 10.03 1.87 13.06
C ASN A 93 9.24 3.03 13.66
N MET A 94 9.93 3.97 14.32
CA MET A 94 9.28 5.08 15.02
C MET A 94 8.51 6.00 14.06
N ILE A 95 9.02 6.26 12.86
CA ILE A 95 8.30 7.09 11.88
C ILE A 95 7.01 6.39 11.41
N ILE A 96 7.03 5.07 11.24
CA ILE A 96 5.84 4.28 10.90
C ILE A 96 4.80 4.42 12.02
N ALA A 97 5.24 4.24 13.27
CA ALA A 97 4.36 4.31 14.44
C ALA A 97 3.73 5.71 14.60
N TYR A 98 4.51 6.79 14.47
CA TYR A 98 3.98 8.15 14.60
C TYR A 98 2.98 8.49 13.50
N LEU A 99 3.26 8.11 12.25
CA LEU A 99 2.33 8.34 11.13
C LEU A 99 1.05 7.52 11.28
N ALA A 100 1.15 6.27 11.76
CA ALA A 100 -0.01 5.44 12.05
C ALA A 100 -0.87 6.02 13.18
N ALA A 101 -0.25 6.45 14.28
CA ALA A 101 -0.93 7.08 15.41
C ALA A 101 -1.63 8.40 15.01
N PHE A 102 -0.98 9.22 14.18
CA PHE A 102 -1.60 10.43 13.66
C PHE A 102 -2.77 10.10 12.72
N SER A 103 -2.60 9.13 11.82
CA SER A 103 -3.65 8.72 10.89
C SER A 103 -4.88 8.15 11.59
N ILE A 104 -4.71 7.29 12.61
CA ILE A 104 -5.87 6.75 13.35
C ILE A 104 -6.62 7.86 14.09
N GLY A 105 -5.92 8.86 14.64
CA GLY A 105 -6.56 10.03 15.25
C GLY A 105 -7.41 10.82 14.26
N ILE A 106 -6.87 11.10 13.07
CA ILE A 106 -7.60 11.76 11.98
C ILE A 106 -8.78 10.90 11.50
N HIS A 107 -8.58 9.59 11.37
CA HIS A 107 -9.62 8.66 10.94
C HIS A 107 -10.80 8.63 11.91
N ILE A 108 -10.54 8.52 13.23
CA ILE A 108 -11.60 8.56 14.25
C ILE A 108 -12.38 9.87 14.18
N PHE A 109 -11.66 11.00 14.12
CA PHE A 109 -12.27 12.32 14.03
C PHE A 109 -13.12 12.49 12.77
N LEU A 110 -12.59 12.15 11.59
CA LEU A 110 -13.30 12.27 10.32
C LEU A 110 -14.46 11.28 10.21
N SER A 111 -14.31 10.05 10.73
CA SER A 111 -15.40 9.09 10.77
C SER A 111 -16.56 9.63 11.60
N TRP A 112 -16.30 10.18 12.79
CA TRP A 112 -17.35 10.84 13.58
C TRP A 112 -17.96 12.05 12.84
N LEU A 113 -17.12 12.97 12.35
CA LEU A 113 -17.56 14.21 11.72
C LEU A 113 -18.41 13.94 10.47
N LEU A 114 -17.90 13.12 9.55
CA LEU A 114 -18.53 12.89 8.25
C LEU A 114 -19.76 12.00 8.36
N THR A 115 -19.76 11.00 9.24
CA THR A 115 -20.87 10.05 9.34
C THR A 115 -21.97 10.51 10.30
N MET A 116 -21.60 11.02 11.48
CA MET A 116 -22.56 11.34 12.54
C MET A 116 -22.96 12.82 12.55
N LYS A 117 -22.02 13.73 12.27
CA LYS A 117 -22.29 15.17 12.40
C LYS A 117 -22.77 15.80 11.08
N LEU A 118 -22.18 15.40 9.96
CA LEU A 118 -22.54 15.86 8.62
C LEU A 118 -23.45 14.88 7.86
N GLU A 119 -23.72 13.70 8.44
CA GLU A 119 -24.67 12.72 7.91
C GLU A 119 -24.38 12.26 6.47
N PHE A 120 -23.11 12.24 6.04
CA PHE A 120 -22.70 11.74 4.72
C PHE A 120 -22.74 10.20 4.62
N GLY A 121 -23.15 9.51 5.68
CA GLY A 121 -23.36 8.06 5.70
C GLY A 121 -22.15 7.27 5.22
N LEU A 122 -22.40 6.28 4.35
CA LEU A 122 -21.37 5.39 3.82
C LEU A 122 -20.26 6.12 3.06
N ALA A 123 -20.60 7.17 2.29
CA ALA A 123 -19.62 7.96 1.55
C ALA A 123 -18.63 8.65 2.50
N GLY A 124 -19.13 9.20 3.61
CA GLY A 124 -18.30 9.80 4.66
C GLY A 124 -17.34 8.81 5.32
N ALA A 125 -17.82 7.60 5.60
CA ALA A 125 -16.99 6.53 6.15
C ALA A 125 -15.87 6.13 5.18
N LEU A 126 -16.20 5.87 3.91
CA LEU A 126 -15.24 5.47 2.90
C LEU A 126 -14.20 6.57 2.62
N PHE A 127 -14.61 7.83 2.59
CA PHE A 127 -13.68 8.96 2.44
C PHE A 127 -12.69 9.02 3.61
N SER A 128 -13.18 8.90 4.85
CA SER A 128 -12.33 8.83 6.04
C SER A 128 -11.34 7.66 5.96
N THR A 129 -11.79 6.49 5.50
CA THR A 129 -10.94 5.31 5.30
C THR A 129 -9.86 5.54 4.24
N VAL A 130 -10.22 6.08 3.07
CA VAL A 130 -9.24 6.38 2.00
C VAL A 130 -8.15 7.31 2.52
N LEU A 131 -8.52 8.38 3.23
CA LEU A 131 -7.55 9.29 3.82
C LEU A 131 -6.65 8.60 4.86
N ALA A 132 -7.22 7.75 5.70
CA ALA A 132 -6.45 7.03 6.73
C ALA A 132 -5.35 6.13 6.12
N TYR A 133 -5.60 5.57 4.94
CA TYR A 133 -4.61 4.78 4.22
C TYR A 133 -3.56 5.63 3.50
N TRP A 134 -3.96 6.75 2.91
CA TRP A 134 -3.04 7.59 2.13
C TRP A 134 -2.18 8.51 2.99
N LEU A 135 -2.66 8.96 4.15
CA LEU A 135 -1.95 9.92 4.99
C LEU A 135 -0.58 9.37 5.48
N PRO A 136 -0.49 8.15 6.05
CA PRO A 136 0.80 7.56 6.40
C PRO A 136 1.71 7.36 5.19
N ASN A 137 1.14 7.08 4.02
CA ASN A 137 1.90 6.83 2.80
C ASN A 137 2.58 8.10 2.29
N VAL A 138 1.86 9.23 2.27
CA VAL A 138 2.44 10.53 1.94
C VAL A 138 3.57 10.86 2.92
N GLY A 139 3.34 10.68 4.23
CA GLY A 139 4.38 10.91 5.24
C GLY A 139 5.61 10.01 5.07
N GLN A 140 5.42 8.72 4.78
CA GLN A 140 6.51 7.77 4.55
C GLN A 140 7.30 8.11 3.28
N ILE A 141 6.63 8.43 2.17
CA ILE A 141 7.30 8.87 0.93
C ILE A 141 8.15 10.10 1.21
N LEU A 142 7.55 11.15 1.80
CA LEU A 142 8.26 12.38 2.13
C LEU A 142 9.46 12.11 3.04
N PHE A 143 9.31 11.28 4.06
CA PHE A 143 10.41 10.92 4.94
C PHE A 143 11.55 10.22 4.18
N VAL A 144 11.22 9.26 3.31
CA VAL A 144 12.21 8.53 2.51
C VAL A 144 12.90 9.46 1.50
N THR A 145 12.15 10.28 0.76
CA THR A 145 12.68 11.09 -0.34
C THR A 145 13.32 12.39 0.11
N CYS A 146 12.88 12.99 1.22
CA CYS A 146 13.34 14.29 1.71
C CYS A 146 14.44 14.18 2.79
N GLY A 147 15.17 13.07 2.82
CA GLY A 147 16.42 12.95 3.59
C GLY A 147 16.33 12.19 4.91
N GLY A 148 15.22 11.51 5.22
CA GLY A 148 15.15 10.57 6.34
C GLY A 148 15.94 9.27 6.12
N CYS A 149 16.29 8.98 4.85
CA CYS A 149 16.97 7.75 4.41
C CYS A 149 18.14 8.03 3.43
N LYS A 150 19.00 9.02 3.71
CA LYS A 150 20.06 9.47 2.77
C LYS A 150 21.04 8.38 2.31
N ASP A 151 21.31 7.38 3.13
CA ASP A 151 22.27 6.31 2.80
C ASP A 151 21.67 5.22 1.92
N THR A 152 20.36 5.00 2.04
CA THR A 152 19.62 3.90 1.40
C THR A 152 18.75 4.36 0.24
N TRP A 153 18.36 5.64 0.23
CA TRP A 153 17.65 6.30 -0.85
C TRP A 153 18.54 7.34 -1.53
N LYS A 154 18.98 7.04 -2.76
CA LYS A 154 19.79 7.93 -3.61
C LYS A 154 18.99 8.56 -4.76
N GLY A 155 17.66 8.52 -4.67
CA GLY A 155 16.75 8.97 -5.73
C GLY A 155 16.33 7.86 -6.69
N PHE A 156 15.55 8.25 -7.69
CA PHE A 156 15.07 7.33 -8.73
C PHE A 156 16.22 6.80 -9.58
N SER A 157 16.16 5.52 -9.95
CA SER A 157 17.21 4.85 -10.71
C SER A 157 16.64 3.97 -11.82
N MET A 158 17.25 4.01 -13.00
CA MET A 158 16.89 3.12 -14.11
C MET A 158 17.18 1.63 -13.80
N LEU A 159 18.00 1.36 -12.79
CA LEU A 159 18.21 -0.01 -12.27
C LEU A 159 16.93 -0.62 -11.69
N ALA A 160 15.94 0.20 -11.35
CA ALA A 160 14.63 -0.25 -10.90
C ALA A 160 13.85 -1.02 -11.98
N PHE A 161 14.16 -0.83 -13.26
CA PHE A 161 13.50 -1.56 -14.35
C PHE A 161 14.22 -2.86 -14.75
N LYS A 162 15.39 -3.13 -14.14
CA LYS A 162 16.14 -4.37 -14.36
C LYS A 162 15.75 -5.43 -13.33
N ASP A 163 15.89 -6.70 -13.71
CA ASP A 163 15.72 -7.86 -12.83
C ASP A 163 14.37 -7.93 -12.09
N LEU A 164 13.28 -7.50 -12.75
CA LEU A 164 11.93 -7.55 -12.17
C LEU A 164 11.40 -8.98 -12.04
N CYS A 165 11.74 -9.87 -12.99
CA CYS A 165 11.26 -11.26 -13.02
C CYS A 165 11.67 -12.08 -11.77
N PRO A 166 12.94 -12.03 -11.31
CA PRO A 166 13.33 -12.62 -10.02
C PRO A 166 12.48 -12.16 -8.83
N ILE A 167 12.17 -10.86 -8.76
CA ILE A 167 11.34 -10.30 -7.67
C ILE A 167 9.90 -10.79 -7.78
N VAL A 168 9.35 -10.87 -8.99
CA VAL A 168 8.01 -11.44 -9.22
C VAL A 168 7.98 -12.90 -8.76
N LYS A 169 8.97 -13.72 -9.16
CA LYS A 169 9.06 -15.13 -8.76
C LYS A 169 9.13 -15.29 -7.25
N LEU A 170 9.98 -14.51 -6.58
CA LEU A 170 10.08 -14.50 -5.12
C LEU A 170 8.76 -14.08 -4.48
N SER A 171 8.12 -13.05 -5.02
CA SER A 171 6.85 -12.51 -4.52
C SER A 171 5.69 -13.51 -4.63
N ILE A 172 5.63 -14.27 -5.73
CA ILE A 172 4.66 -15.35 -5.92
C ILE A 172 4.93 -16.47 -4.91
N SER A 173 6.19 -16.91 -4.77
CA SER A 173 6.56 -17.94 -3.79
C SER A 173 6.16 -17.55 -2.37
N SER A 174 6.43 -16.30 -1.97
CA SER A 174 6.02 -15.81 -0.65
C SER A 174 4.52 -15.57 -0.52
N GLY A 175 3.81 -15.37 -1.63
CA GLY A 175 2.35 -15.22 -1.64
C GLY A 175 1.62 -16.56 -1.46
N VAL A 176 2.15 -17.65 -2.04
CA VAL A 176 1.58 -19.01 -1.95
C VAL A 176 1.87 -19.67 -0.59
N MET A 177 2.93 -19.25 0.09
CA MET A 177 3.31 -19.80 1.40
C MET A 177 2.46 -19.26 2.56
N LEU A 178 1.68 -18.20 2.33
CA LEU A 178 0.68 -17.66 3.25
C LEU A 178 -0.67 -18.35 3.03
#